data_AF-W4KHT2-F1
#
_entry.id   AF-W4KHT2-F1
#
_cell.length_a   1.000
_cell.length_b   1.000
_cell.length_c   1.000
_cell.angle_alpha   90.00
_cell.angle_beta   90.00
_cell.angle_gamma   90.00
#
_symmetry.space_group_name_H-M   'P 1'
#
loop_
_entity.id
_entity.type
_entity.pdbx_description
1 polymer ?
#
loop_
_entity_poly.entity_id
_entity_poly.type
_entity_poly.pdbx_seq_one_letter_code
_entity_poly.pdbx_strand_id
1 'polypeptide(L)'
;MYHALNPSLELKVPPPPSTPPRLYSDPVAQLSVTALTQTPQSASAKTPQSASTKTPRSSRRKRESSAGVEGEDYVPCNGITLRGQKCTRKVKRSLYQDVAFCYQHSDTLLERVKFTSPKTGESVRFQDWIPDYLHRSTQISLRAEMTKTRSDSDEDGYIYAYEIEKLGLDSNQIHIKVGRTTVLNNRIDQWNKQCNSTEPNLLGWWPDGTHSDTVIRLMAGRVEAGRKGALCHRLERLVHIELFDLAARNLHLDPAFPGDVDPDKIDDSDFFNRSRKTCIDCGRVHKEIFSFARAQDGPYKRKEWDLIVKPVIEKWGSFVEQFV
;
A
#
# COMPACT_ATOMS: atom_id res chain seq x y z
N MET A 1 -59.45 -44.48 -6.66
CA MET A 1 -58.73 -45.50 -7.45
C MET A 1 -57.36 -44.97 -7.77
N TYR A 2 -56.34 -45.60 -7.20
CA TYR A 2 -54.93 -45.24 -7.29
C TYR A 2 -54.31 -45.82 -8.57
N HIS A 3 -53.58 -45.01 -9.34
CA HIS A 3 -52.51 -45.44 -10.24
C HIS A 3 -51.46 -44.32 -10.19
N ALA A 4 -50.31 -44.47 -9.52
CA ALA A 4 -49.17 -45.38 -9.72
C ALA A 4 -47.99 -44.56 -10.25
N LEU A 5 -46.97 -44.46 -9.39
CA LEU A 5 -45.74 -43.70 -9.51
C LEU A 5 -44.81 -44.32 -10.57
N ASN A 6 -44.10 -43.47 -11.32
CA ASN A 6 -43.02 -43.87 -12.23
C ASN A 6 -41.66 -43.69 -11.52
N PRO A 7 -40.72 -44.66 -11.58
CA PRO A 7 -39.55 -44.69 -10.72
C PRO A 7 -38.37 -43.88 -11.26
N SER A 8 -37.59 -43.38 -10.29
CA SER A 8 -36.36 -42.58 -10.41
C SER A 8 -35.30 -43.22 -11.30
N LEU A 9 -34.78 -42.44 -12.26
CA LEU A 9 -33.56 -42.74 -13.00
C LEU A 9 -32.35 -42.34 -12.14
N GLU A 10 -31.68 -43.35 -11.60
CA GLU A 10 -30.45 -43.23 -10.82
C GLU A 10 -29.25 -43.05 -11.79
N LEU A 11 -28.73 -41.82 -11.89
CA LEU A 11 -27.53 -41.50 -12.66
C LEU A 11 -26.29 -41.98 -11.89
N LYS A 12 -25.69 -43.09 -12.34
CA LYS A 12 -24.38 -43.57 -11.86
C LYS A 12 -23.28 -42.60 -12.26
N VAL A 13 -22.66 -41.96 -11.28
CA VAL A 13 -21.46 -41.13 -11.43
C VAL A 13 -20.22 -42.05 -11.49
N PRO A 14 -19.32 -41.90 -12.49
CA PRO A 14 -18.08 -42.68 -12.54
C PRO A 14 -17.07 -42.22 -11.47
N PRO A 15 -16.20 -43.13 -10.96
CA PRO A 15 -15.19 -42.77 -9.98
C PRO A 15 -14.12 -41.84 -10.58
N PRO A 16 -13.50 -40.97 -9.76
CA PRO A 16 -12.46 -40.06 -10.21
C PRO A 16 -11.18 -40.81 -10.62
N PRO A 17 -10.41 -40.29 -11.60
CA PRO A 17 -9.16 -40.89 -12.03
C PRO A 17 -8.09 -40.82 -10.94
N SER A 18 -7.39 -41.93 -10.74
CA SER A 18 -6.26 -42.05 -9.80
C SER A 18 -5.05 -41.27 -10.30
N THR A 19 -4.61 -40.28 -9.51
CA THR A 19 -3.39 -39.50 -9.77
C THR A 19 -2.14 -40.33 -9.50
N PRO A 20 -1.13 -40.35 -10.40
CA PRO A 20 0.13 -41.03 -10.14
C PRO A 20 0.98 -40.28 -9.09
N PRO A 21 1.83 -41.00 -8.33
CA PRO A 21 2.66 -40.40 -7.30
C PRO A 21 3.73 -39.47 -7.88
N ARG A 22 3.87 -38.29 -7.26
CA ARG A 22 4.90 -37.29 -7.55
C ARG A 22 6.27 -37.85 -7.17
N LEU A 23 7.15 -38.01 -8.16
CA LEU A 23 8.57 -38.29 -7.94
C LEU A 23 9.23 -37.05 -7.34
N TYR A 24 9.91 -37.28 -6.22
CA TYR A 24 10.85 -36.34 -5.59
C TYR A 24 11.97 -36.01 -6.57
N SER A 25 12.32 -34.73 -6.68
CA SER A 25 13.57 -34.29 -7.30
C SER A 25 14.23 -33.29 -6.35
N ASP A 26 15.39 -33.69 -5.86
CA ASP A 26 16.28 -32.92 -5.00
C ASP A 26 16.86 -31.69 -5.71
N PRO A 27 17.33 -30.68 -4.94
CA PRO A 27 17.77 -29.40 -5.48
C PRO A 27 19.16 -29.47 -6.15
N VAL A 28 19.23 -29.01 -7.40
CA VAL A 28 20.49 -28.77 -8.11
C VAL A 28 21.10 -27.45 -7.62
N ALA A 29 22.34 -27.54 -7.16
CA ALA A 29 23.19 -26.44 -6.74
C ALA A 29 23.39 -25.40 -7.85
N GLN A 30 23.18 -24.12 -7.53
CA GLN A 30 23.58 -23.01 -8.39
C GLN A 30 25.08 -22.74 -8.23
N LEU A 31 25.78 -22.84 -9.36
CA LEU A 31 27.16 -22.44 -9.55
C LEU A 31 27.27 -20.91 -9.52
N SER A 32 28.07 -20.41 -8.57
CA SER A 32 28.50 -19.02 -8.48
C SER A 32 29.56 -18.73 -9.55
N VAL A 33 29.31 -17.75 -10.42
CA VAL A 33 30.31 -17.20 -11.33
C VAL A 33 31.00 -16.02 -10.62
N THR A 34 32.22 -16.26 -10.16
CA THR A 34 33.15 -15.27 -9.63
C THR A 34 33.86 -14.56 -10.78
N ALA A 35 33.70 -13.24 -10.88
CA ALA A 35 34.58 -12.37 -11.67
C ALA A 35 35.44 -11.55 -10.69
N LEU A 36 36.70 -11.95 -10.52
CA LEU A 36 37.73 -11.20 -9.79
C LEU A 36 38.68 -10.58 -10.80
N THR A 37 38.67 -9.24 -10.87
CA THR A 37 39.65 -8.45 -11.61
C THR A 37 40.83 -8.14 -10.69
N GLN A 38 42.01 -8.19 -11.30
CA GLN A 38 43.34 -8.27 -10.70
C GLN A 38 43.78 -6.95 -10.04
N THR A 39 44.43 -7.07 -8.89
CA THR A 39 45.31 -6.08 -8.28
C THR A 39 46.72 -6.15 -8.89
N PRO A 40 47.43 -5.02 -9.01
CA PRO A 40 48.89 -5.02 -8.96
C PRO A 40 49.41 -4.46 -7.63
N GLN A 41 50.36 -5.20 -7.06
CA GLN A 41 51.20 -4.81 -5.92
C GLN A 41 52.32 -3.83 -6.36
N SER A 42 52.72 -2.91 -5.49
CA SER A 42 54.09 -2.34 -5.34
C SER A 42 54.09 -1.47 -4.06
N ALA A 43 54.63 -1.92 -2.94
CA ALA A 43 56.04 -1.85 -2.52
C ALA A 43 56.45 -0.53 -1.80
N SER A 44 56.45 -0.61 -0.46
CA SER A 44 57.47 -0.16 0.52
C SER A 44 58.11 1.24 0.43
N ALA A 45 58.02 2.04 1.51
CA ALA A 45 59.15 2.32 2.42
C ALA A 45 58.95 3.54 3.36
N LYS A 46 59.27 3.30 4.64
CA LYS A 46 60.02 4.13 5.62
C LYS A 46 59.39 5.40 6.24
N THR A 47 59.15 5.27 7.55
CA THR A 47 59.15 6.29 8.62
C THR A 47 60.51 7.00 8.74
N PRO A 48 60.54 8.24 9.28
CA PRO A 48 61.12 8.41 10.62
C PRO A 48 60.34 9.37 11.54
N GLN A 49 60.56 9.14 12.85
CA GLN A 49 60.04 9.88 13.99
C GLN A 49 60.75 11.22 14.21
N SER A 50 60.06 12.21 14.79
CA SER A 50 60.67 13.16 15.72
C SER A 50 59.65 13.69 16.74
N ALA A 51 60.15 13.94 17.95
CA ALA A 51 59.43 13.99 19.21
C ALA A 51 59.16 15.41 19.74
N SER A 52 58.45 15.44 20.89
CA SER A 52 58.34 16.51 21.91
C SER A 52 57.22 17.56 21.67
N THR A 53 56.40 18.02 22.63
CA THR A 53 56.53 18.09 24.10
C THR A 53 55.14 18.20 24.77
N LYS A 54 55.11 17.93 26.07
CA LYS A 54 54.01 17.77 27.04
C LYS A 54 53.15 19.03 27.30
N THR A 55 51.88 18.84 27.67
CA THR A 55 51.25 19.36 28.92
C THR A 55 49.86 18.75 29.15
N PRO A 56 49.42 18.52 30.40
CA PRO A 56 48.22 17.74 30.72
C PRO A 56 47.00 18.65 30.97
N ARG A 57 45.83 18.27 30.47
CA ARG A 57 44.57 18.90 30.92
C ARG A 57 43.42 17.91 31.01
N SER A 58 43.04 17.68 32.27
CA SER A 58 41.70 17.34 32.77
C SER A 58 40.99 16.11 32.17
N SER A 59 40.93 15.08 33.01
CA SER A 59 40.05 13.92 32.90
C SER A 59 38.58 14.32 32.82
N ARG A 60 38.06 14.46 31.58
CA ARG A 60 36.62 14.47 31.33
C ARG A 60 36.13 13.03 31.23
N ARG A 61 35.43 12.59 32.28
CA ARG A 61 34.76 11.29 32.40
C ARG A 61 34.11 10.87 31.07
N LYS A 62 34.56 9.73 30.54
CA LYS A 62 33.84 8.94 29.53
C LYS A 62 32.50 8.56 30.14
N ARG A 63 31.43 9.25 29.75
CA ARG A 63 30.07 8.72 29.90
C ARG A 63 29.95 7.65 28.83
N GLU A 64 29.93 6.39 29.27
CA GLU A 64 29.40 5.28 28.49
C GLU A 64 27.96 5.66 28.12
N SER A 65 27.78 6.12 26.89
CA SER A 65 26.48 6.15 26.25
C SER A 65 26.10 4.69 26.01
N SER A 66 25.18 4.22 26.83
CA SER A 66 24.33 3.07 26.57
C SER A 66 24.00 2.98 25.08
N ALA A 67 24.24 1.80 24.51
CA ALA A 67 23.81 1.45 23.17
C ALA A 67 22.28 1.50 23.11
N GLY A 68 21.76 2.68 22.79
CA GLY A 68 20.39 2.86 22.33
C GLY A 68 20.27 2.25 20.95
N VAL A 69 19.21 1.49 20.73
CA VAL A 69 18.79 0.96 19.43
C VAL A 69 18.38 2.14 18.54
N GLU A 70 19.36 2.85 17.99
CA GLU A 70 19.15 3.97 17.05
C GLU A 70 19.58 3.51 15.65
N GLY A 71 18.62 3.17 14.78
CA GLY A 71 18.99 2.82 13.40
C GLY A 71 17.88 2.52 12.39
N GLU A 72 16.67 2.13 12.80
CA GLU A 72 15.70 1.57 11.83
C GLU A 72 14.73 2.59 11.20
N ASP A 73 14.64 3.80 11.73
CA ASP A 73 13.59 4.77 11.35
C ASP A 73 14.00 5.74 10.24
N TYR A 74 15.18 5.62 9.64
CA TYR A 74 15.64 6.53 8.58
C TYR A 74 15.91 5.81 7.25
N VAL A 75 15.42 6.40 6.15
CA VAL A 75 15.63 5.93 4.77
C VAL A 75 16.35 7.00 3.93
N PRO A 76 17.10 6.61 2.88
CA PRO A 76 17.64 7.59 1.95
C PRO A 76 16.52 8.28 1.16
N CYS A 77 16.68 9.57 0.92
CA CYS A 77 15.79 10.36 0.09
C CYS A 77 15.66 9.77 -1.34
N ASN A 78 14.45 9.71 -1.87
CA ASN A 78 14.15 9.25 -3.22
C ASN A 78 14.41 10.32 -4.31
N GLY A 79 14.78 11.54 -3.93
CA GLY A 79 15.04 12.64 -4.84
C GLY A 79 16.32 12.49 -5.66
N ILE A 80 16.36 13.12 -6.82
CA ILE A 80 17.52 13.21 -7.70
C ILE A 80 18.07 14.64 -7.64
N THR A 81 19.37 14.79 -7.49
CA THR A 81 20.05 16.10 -7.49
C THR A 81 20.08 16.71 -8.89
N LEU A 82 20.35 18.00 -9.00
CA LEU A 82 20.52 18.67 -10.31
C LEU A 82 21.62 18.04 -11.18
N ARG A 83 22.55 17.28 -10.58
CA ARG A 83 23.61 16.54 -11.28
C ARG A 83 23.18 15.14 -11.73
N GLY A 84 21.89 14.79 -11.62
CA GLY A 84 21.38 13.45 -11.96
C GLY A 84 21.73 12.36 -10.94
N GLN A 85 22.41 12.69 -9.84
CA GLN A 85 22.79 11.72 -8.82
C GLN A 85 21.70 11.56 -7.76
N LYS A 86 21.55 10.35 -7.22
CA LYS A 86 20.61 10.05 -6.13
C LYS A 86 20.95 10.86 -4.88
N CYS A 87 19.94 11.42 -4.23
CA CYS A 87 20.12 12.14 -2.97
C CYS A 87 20.57 11.19 -1.85
N THR A 88 21.58 11.60 -1.09
CA THR A 88 22.14 10.81 0.02
C THR A 88 21.59 11.21 1.39
N ARG A 89 20.76 12.25 1.47
CA ARG A 89 20.15 12.69 2.73
C ARG A 89 19.26 11.60 3.30
N LYS A 90 19.33 11.41 4.61
CA LYS A 90 18.44 10.52 5.35
C LYS A 90 17.19 11.27 5.78
N VAL A 91 16.05 10.62 5.67
CA VAL A 91 14.73 11.15 6.06
C VAL A 91 14.01 10.11 6.91
N LYS A 92 13.15 10.58 7.82
CA LYS A 92 12.37 9.68 8.66
C LYS A 92 11.46 8.83 7.78
N ARG A 93 11.53 7.51 7.95
CA ARG A 93 10.70 6.54 7.24
C ARG A 93 9.26 6.72 7.70
N SER A 94 8.40 7.08 6.76
CA SER A 94 6.97 6.84 6.91
C SER A 94 6.71 5.37 6.61
N LEU A 95 5.96 4.67 7.47
CA LEU A 95 5.70 3.23 7.30
C LEU A 95 4.82 2.91 6.08
N TYR A 96 4.18 3.93 5.51
CA TYR A 96 3.13 3.81 4.49
C TYR A 96 3.53 4.45 3.16
N GLN A 97 4.50 5.36 3.20
CA GLN A 97 5.09 5.94 2.02
C GLN A 97 6.37 5.15 1.70
N ASP A 98 6.32 4.35 0.64
CA ASP A 98 7.49 3.62 0.13
C ASP A 98 8.54 4.56 -0.49
N VAL A 99 8.18 5.84 -0.65
CA VAL A 99 9.04 6.93 -1.07
C VAL A 99 9.11 7.98 0.02
N ALA A 100 10.28 8.53 0.27
CA ALA A 100 10.48 9.60 1.23
C ALA A 100 11.42 10.65 0.63
N PHE A 101 11.07 11.92 0.81
CA PHE A 101 11.80 13.04 0.24
C PHE A 101 12.32 13.96 1.34
N CYS A 102 13.54 14.46 1.16
CA CYS A 102 14.08 15.49 2.03
C CYS A 102 13.37 16.81 1.75
N TYR A 103 13.40 17.74 2.71
CA TYR A 103 12.71 19.03 2.63
C TYR A 103 12.88 19.73 1.26
N GLN A 104 14.11 19.84 0.74
CA GLN A 104 14.35 20.47 -0.56
C GLN A 104 13.68 19.75 -1.74
N HIS A 105 13.70 18.41 -1.74
CA HIS A 105 13.06 17.63 -2.81
C HIS A 105 11.54 17.63 -2.68
N SER A 106 11.04 17.65 -1.44
CA SER A 106 9.62 17.81 -1.13
C SER A 106 9.09 19.13 -1.69
N ASP A 107 9.80 20.25 -1.44
CA ASP A 107 9.42 21.57 -1.94
C ASP A 107 9.45 21.63 -3.47
N THR A 108 10.52 21.10 -4.08
CA THR A 108 10.63 21.03 -5.55
C THR A 108 9.48 20.23 -6.17
N LEU A 109 9.00 19.16 -5.52
CA LEU A 109 7.85 18.39 -6.01
C LEU A 109 6.53 19.13 -5.84
N LEU A 110 6.40 19.93 -4.78
CA LEU A 110 5.20 20.73 -4.51
C LEU A 110 5.11 21.98 -5.38
N GLU A 111 6.24 22.57 -5.77
CA GLU A 111 6.29 23.69 -6.71
C GLU A 111 5.90 23.29 -8.14
N ARG A 112 6.08 22.02 -8.52
CA ARG A 112 5.63 21.52 -9.83
C ARG A 112 4.11 21.54 -9.90
N VAL A 113 3.54 22.35 -10.78
CA VAL A 113 2.07 22.49 -10.94
C VAL A 113 1.47 21.40 -11.82
N LYS A 114 2.21 20.93 -12.82
CA LYS A 114 1.73 19.99 -13.84
C LYS A 114 2.82 19.03 -14.31
N PHE A 115 2.40 17.95 -14.94
CA PHE A 115 3.26 17.01 -15.65
C PHE A 115 2.65 16.62 -17.00
N THR A 116 3.45 16.03 -17.89
CA THR A 116 2.97 15.54 -19.18
C THR A 116 2.58 14.08 -19.06
N SER A 117 1.34 13.75 -19.42
CA SER A 117 0.85 12.37 -19.46
C SER A 117 1.69 11.56 -20.47
N PRO A 118 2.26 10.41 -20.08
CA PRO A 118 2.94 9.53 -21.03
C PRO A 118 1.99 8.89 -22.04
N LYS A 119 0.69 8.78 -21.71
CA LYS A 119 -0.33 8.16 -22.56
C LYS A 119 -0.88 9.10 -23.62
N THR A 120 -1.28 10.30 -23.23
CA THR A 120 -1.96 11.25 -24.14
C THR A 120 -1.04 12.39 -24.61
N GLY A 121 0.10 12.61 -23.95
CA GLY A 121 0.95 13.78 -24.18
C GLY A 121 0.37 15.09 -23.62
N GLU A 122 -0.77 15.03 -22.94
CA GLU A 122 -1.44 16.21 -22.39
C GLU A 122 -0.79 16.69 -21.10
N SER A 123 -0.90 17.99 -20.82
CA SER A 123 -0.49 18.58 -19.54
C SER A 123 -1.55 18.34 -18.46
N VAL A 124 -1.26 17.49 -17.48
CA VAL A 124 -2.13 17.21 -16.34
C VAL A 124 -1.69 18.03 -15.13
N ARG A 125 -2.59 18.80 -14.50
CA ARG A 125 -2.28 19.53 -13.26
C ARG A 125 -2.50 18.64 -12.05
N PHE A 126 -1.63 18.76 -11.06
CA PHE A 126 -1.75 17.96 -9.84
C PHE A 126 -3.00 18.32 -9.01
N GLN A 127 -3.35 19.61 -8.96
CA GLN A 127 -4.52 20.11 -8.21
C GLN A 127 -5.86 19.58 -8.73
N ASP A 128 -5.93 19.10 -9.98
CA ASP A 128 -7.17 18.55 -10.54
C ASP A 128 -7.46 17.14 -9.97
N TRP A 129 -6.46 16.49 -9.36
CA TRP A 129 -6.52 15.10 -8.89
C TRP A 129 -6.18 14.91 -7.42
N ILE A 130 -5.27 15.75 -6.89
CA ILE A 130 -4.79 15.73 -5.51
C ILE A 130 -5.52 16.82 -4.72
N PRO A 131 -6.41 16.44 -3.77
CA PRO A 131 -7.12 17.40 -2.94
C PRO A 131 -6.19 18.15 -1.97
N ASP A 132 -6.48 19.43 -1.73
CA ASP A 132 -5.66 20.31 -0.90
C ASP A 132 -5.77 19.99 0.61
N TYR A 133 -6.85 19.34 1.04
CA TYR A 133 -7.02 18.87 2.43
C TYR A 133 -6.05 17.74 2.80
N LEU A 134 -5.37 17.12 1.83
CA LEU A 134 -4.41 16.05 2.09
C LEU A 134 -3.13 16.62 2.68
N HIS A 135 -2.52 15.88 3.60
CA HIS A 135 -1.28 16.29 4.25
C HIS A 135 -0.15 16.45 3.22
N ARG A 136 0.77 17.38 3.49
CA ARG A 136 1.89 17.72 2.58
C ARG A 136 2.67 16.49 2.11
N SER A 137 2.97 15.55 3.01
CA SER A 137 3.71 14.32 2.66
C SER A 137 2.91 13.37 1.76
N THR A 138 1.59 13.32 1.95
CA THR A 138 0.65 12.55 1.13
C THR A 138 0.57 13.14 -0.27
N GLN A 139 0.43 14.46 -0.40
CA GLN A 139 0.47 15.14 -1.70
C GLN A 139 1.78 14.85 -2.45
N ILE A 140 2.94 14.94 -1.78
CA ILE A 140 4.23 14.61 -2.40
C ILE A 140 4.27 13.17 -2.89
N SER A 141 3.78 12.24 -2.08
CA SER A 141 3.76 10.80 -2.43
C SER A 141 2.87 10.54 -3.65
N LEU A 142 1.70 11.18 -3.72
CA LEU A 142 0.80 11.11 -4.87
C LEU A 142 1.47 11.71 -6.12
N ARG A 143 2.08 12.89 -6.03
CA ARG A 143 2.79 13.51 -7.17
C ARG A 143 3.93 12.62 -7.68
N ALA A 144 4.67 12.02 -6.76
CA ALA A 144 5.73 11.08 -7.10
C ALA A 144 5.17 9.83 -7.80
N GLU A 145 4.06 9.27 -7.31
CA GLU A 145 3.42 8.09 -7.91
C GLU A 145 2.82 8.38 -9.28
N MET A 146 2.09 9.49 -9.43
CA MET A 146 1.46 9.93 -10.68
C MET A 146 2.47 10.13 -11.81
N THR A 147 3.71 10.51 -11.48
CA THR A 147 4.77 10.81 -12.47
C THR A 147 5.68 9.63 -12.77
N LYS A 148 5.47 8.47 -12.14
CA LYS A 148 6.27 7.28 -12.46
C LYS A 148 5.99 6.82 -13.89
N THR A 149 7.03 6.37 -14.57
CA THR A 149 6.88 5.65 -15.84
C THR A 149 6.19 4.31 -15.60
N ARG A 150 5.42 3.83 -16.58
CA ARG A 150 4.86 2.48 -16.55
C ARG A 150 5.98 1.45 -16.33
N SER A 151 5.72 0.48 -15.46
CA SER A 151 6.60 -0.64 -15.14
C SER A 151 6.07 -1.93 -15.77
N ASP A 152 6.92 -2.94 -15.90
CA ASP A 152 6.54 -4.26 -16.42
C ASP A 152 5.51 -4.99 -15.55
N SER A 153 5.36 -4.56 -14.28
CA SER A 153 4.35 -5.07 -13.35
C SER A 153 2.98 -4.39 -13.50
N ASP A 154 2.86 -3.35 -14.35
CA ASP A 154 1.59 -2.66 -14.56
C ASP A 154 0.69 -3.44 -15.53
N GLU A 155 -0.19 -4.26 -14.96
CA GLU A 155 -1.19 -5.09 -15.64
C GLU A 155 -2.64 -4.67 -15.32
N ASP A 156 -3.58 -5.08 -16.16
CA ASP A 156 -5.00 -4.80 -15.98
C ASP A 156 -5.64 -5.74 -14.95
N GLY A 157 -6.57 -5.22 -14.16
CA GLY A 157 -7.25 -6.00 -13.13
C GLY A 157 -8.37 -5.23 -12.42
N TYR A 158 -8.61 -5.61 -11.18
CA TYR A 158 -9.69 -5.09 -10.35
C TYR A 158 -9.13 -4.58 -9.04
N ILE A 159 -9.77 -3.55 -8.50
CA ILE A 159 -9.64 -3.15 -7.10
C ILE A 159 -10.89 -3.64 -6.38
N TYR A 160 -10.74 -4.39 -5.31
CA TYR A 160 -11.86 -4.86 -4.48
C TYR A 160 -11.74 -4.31 -3.07
N ALA A 161 -12.85 -4.28 -2.36
CA ALA A 161 -12.87 -3.93 -0.95
C ALA A 161 -13.74 -4.86 -0.10
N TYR A 162 -13.26 -5.17 1.10
CA TYR A 162 -14.00 -5.90 2.13
C TYR A 162 -14.15 -5.04 3.38
N GLU A 163 -15.32 -5.04 3.98
CA GLU A 163 -15.48 -4.75 5.40
C GLU A 163 -15.04 -5.99 6.18
N ILE A 164 -14.20 -5.78 7.19
CA ILE A 164 -13.70 -6.84 8.05
C ILE A 164 -14.53 -6.81 9.33
N GLU A 165 -15.50 -7.73 9.45
CA GLU A 165 -16.28 -7.86 10.68
C GLU A 165 -15.49 -8.70 11.72
N LYS A 166 -15.11 -8.00 12.80
CA LYS A 166 -14.80 -8.48 14.17
C LYS A 166 -13.35 -8.84 14.55
N LEU A 167 -12.87 -8.15 15.60
CA LEU A 167 -11.95 -8.67 16.63
C LEU A 167 -12.28 -8.06 18.02
N GLY A 168 -13.55 -7.94 18.43
CA GLY A 168 -13.88 -7.41 19.78
C GLY A 168 -13.38 -5.97 20.05
N LEU A 169 -13.07 -5.23 18.99
CA LEU A 169 -12.54 -3.87 19.00
C LEU A 169 -13.69 -2.90 18.74
N ASP A 170 -13.63 -1.78 19.45
CA ASP A 170 -14.58 -0.68 19.54
C ASP A 170 -15.60 -0.60 18.39
N SER A 171 -16.90 -0.65 18.73
CA SER A 171 -18.04 -0.42 17.83
C SER A 171 -18.00 0.90 17.06
N ASN A 172 -17.04 1.75 17.39
CA ASN A 172 -16.85 3.09 16.88
C ASN A 172 -15.90 3.13 15.68
N GLN A 173 -15.41 1.99 15.20
CA GLN A 173 -14.58 1.92 13.99
C GLN A 173 -15.16 0.97 12.93
N ILE A 174 -14.77 1.22 11.68
CA ILE A 174 -14.96 0.32 10.55
C ILE A 174 -13.60 0.03 9.92
N HIS A 175 -13.33 -1.26 9.67
CA HIS A 175 -12.10 -1.72 9.06
C HIS A 175 -12.38 -2.15 7.63
N ILE A 176 -11.76 -1.47 6.67
CA ILE A 176 -11.94 -1.73 5.25
C ILE A 176 -10.61 -2.18 4.65
N LYS A 177 -10.58 -3.38 4.10
CA LYS A 177 -9.48 -3.84 3.26
C LYS A 177 -9.70 -3.37 1.85
N VAL A 178 -8.71 -2.74 1.23
CA VAL A 178 -8.72 -2.43 -0.21
C VAL A 178 -7.54 -3.11 -0.87
N GLY A 179 -7.79 -3.96 -1.87
CA GLY A 179 -6.70 -4.67 -2.54
C GLY A 179 -6.94 -4.86 -4.02
N ARG A 180 -5.91 -5.33 -4.72
CA ARG A 180 -5.96 -5.62 -6.16
C ARG A 180 -5.97 -7.11 -6.50
N THR A 181 -6.50 -7.44 -7.68
CA THR A 181 -6.42 -8.79 -8.27
C THR A 181 -6.60 -8.74 -9.78
N THR A 182 -5.99 -9.67 -10.51
CA THR A 182 -6.26 -9.87 -11.94
C THR A 182 -7.43 -10.84 -12.19
N VAL A 183 -7.83 -11.60 -11.18
CA VAL A 183 -8.95 -12.55 -11.22
C VAL A 183 -9.76 -12.41 -9.93
N LEU A 184 -10.92 -11.76 -10.02
CA LEU A 184 -11.72 -11.36 -8.86
C LEU A 184 -12.22 -12.56 -8.05
N ASN A 185 -12.88 -13.52 -8.70
CA ASN A 185 -13.51 -14.68 -8.04
C ASN A 185 -12.48 -15.50 -7.25
N ASN A 186 -11.30 -15.76 -7.82
CA ASN A 186 -10.21 -16.45 -7.12
C ASN A 186 -9.78 -15.71 -5.86
N ARG A 187 -9.78 -14.38 -5.89
CA ARG A 187 -9.34 -13.58 -4.75
C ARG A 187 -10.38 -13.55 -3.63
N ILE A 188 -11.67 -13.53 -4.00
CA ILE A 188 -12.78 -13.66 -3.04
C ILE A 188 -12.66 -14.99 -2.29
N ASP A 189 -12.41 -16.09 -3.00
CA ASP A 189 -12.25 -17.41 -2.38
C ASP A 189 -10.97 -17.59 -1.54
N GLN A 190 -9.88 -16.89 -1.90
CA GLN A 190 -8.60 -17.02 -1.22
C GLN A 190 -8.53 -16.28 0.11
N TRP A 191 -9.13 -15.09 0.22
CA TRP A 191 -9.02 -14.28 1.44
C TRP A 191 -9.67 -15.01 2.63
N ASN A 192 -10.82 -15.66 2.41
CA ASN A 192 -11.50 -16.53 3.37
C ASN A 192 -10.63 -17.64 3.96
N LYS A 193 -9.52 -18.01 3.31
CA LYS A 193 -8.63 -19.11 3.74
C LYS A 193 -7.38 -18.62 4.49
N GLN A 194 -7.01 -17.35 4.34
CA GLN A 194 -5.76 -16.81 4.88
C GLN A 194 -5.95 -16.14 6.24
N CYS A 195 -7.12 -15.57 6.50
CA CYS A 195 -7.43 -14.84 7.72
C CYS A 195 -8.82 -15.26 8.21
N ASN A 196 -8.87 -16.41 8.89
CA ASN A 196 -10.13 -17.06 9.28
C ASN A 196 -10.81 -16.40 10.48
N SER A 197 -10.14 -15.48 11.21
CA SER A 197 -10.75 -14.85 12.39
C SER A 197 -11.78 -13.78 12.05
N THR A 198 -11.87 -13.39 10.77
CA THR A 198 -12.74 -12.31 10.30
C THR A 198 -13.63 -12.82 9.18
N GLU A 199 -14.92 -12.50 9.22
CA GLU A 199 -15.84 -12.75 8.10
C GLU A 199 -15.76 -11.54 7.16
N PRO A 200 -15.18 -11.67 5.96
CA PRO A 200 -15.03 -10.56 5.03
C PRO A 200 -16.36 -10.30 4.32
N ASN A 201 -16.95 -9.14 4.59
CA ASN A 201 -18.13 -8.67 3.88
C ASN A 201 -17.69 -7.90 2.62
N LEU A 202 -17.93 -8.45 1.43
CA LEU A 202 -17.57 -7.79 0.16
C LEU A 202 -18.39 -6.50 0.00
N LEU A 203 -17.70 -5.35 -0.09
CA LEU A 203 -18.33 -4.05 -0.28
C LEU A 203 -18.50 -3.70 -1.75
N GLY A 204 -17.54 -4.11 -2.59
CA GLY A 204 -17.60 -3.88 -4.03
C GLY A 204 -16.25 -4.03 -4.71
N TRP A 205 -16.23 -3.76 -6.01
CA TRP A 205 -15.01 -3.73 -6.81
C TRP A 205 -15.11 -2.69 -7.94
N TRP A 206 -13.97 -2.22 -8.42
CA TRP A 206 -13.85 -1.33 -9.57
C TRP A 206 -13.21 -2.10 -10.73
N PRO A 207 -13.61 -1.89 -12.00
CA PRO A 207 -14.50 -0.82 -12.51
C PRO A 207 -16.02 -1.01 -12.35
N ASP A 208 -16.52 -2.24 -12.39
CA ASP A 208 -17.95 -2.49 -12.68
C ASP A 208 -18.80 -2.92 -11.47
N GLY A 209 -18.21 -3.00 -10.27
CA GLY A 209 -18.83 -3.64 -9.10
C GLY A 209 -19.58 -2.72 -8.18
N THR A 210 -20.85 -2.45 -8.50
CA THR A 210 -21.79 -1.74 -7.60
C THR A 210 -23.21 -2.30 -7.70
N HIS A 211 -23.39 -3.56 -7.27
CA HIS A 211 -24.74 -4.06 -7.00
C HIS A 211 -25.18 -3.65 -5.59
N SER A 212 -26.50 -3.57 -5.33
CA SER A 212 -27.03 -3.26 -4.00
C SER A 212 -26.40 -4.16 -2.92
N ASP A 213 -26.08 -3.61 -1.75
CA ASP A 213 -25.43 -4.29 -0.61
C ASP A 213 -25.97 -5.70 -0.32
N THR A 214 -27.28 -5.90 -0.47
CA THR A 214 -27.95 -7.19 -0.24
C THR A 214 -27.53 -8.24 -1.26
N VAL A 215 -27.40 -7.87 -2.54
CA VAL A 215 -27.07 -8.81 -3.63
C VAL A 215 -25.60 -9.21 -3.59
N ILE A 216 -24.70 -8.28 -3.22
CA ILE A 216 -23.26 -8.58 -3.12
C ILE A 216 -23.00 -9.60 -2.00
N ARG A 217 -23.64 -9.44 -0.83
CA ARG A 217 -23.51 -10.36 0.31
C ARG A 217 -23.96 -11.79 0.01
N LEU A 218 -25.02 -11.95 -0.80
CA LEU A 218 -25.58 -13.25 -1.16
C LEU A 218 -24.83 -13.95 -2.31
N MET A 219 -24.07 -13.21 -3.13
CA MET A 219 -23.49 -13.72 -4.39
C MET A 219 -21.95 -13.73 -4.41
N ALA A 220 -21.26 -13.64 -3.27
CA ALA A 220 -19.79 -13.57 -3.19
C ALA A 220 -19.03 -14.66 -3.99
N GLY A 221 -19.65 -15.79 -4.36
CA GLY A 221 -19.05 -16.83 -5.22
C GLY A 221 -19.44 -16.82 -6.70
N ARG A 222 -20.30 -15.90 -7.16
CA ARG A 222 -20.83 -15.83 -8.55
C ARG A 222 -20.84 -14.41 -9.10
N VAL A 223 -19.84 -13.62 -8.73
CA VAL A 223 -19.71 -12.26 -9.21
C VAL A 223 -19.30 -12.27 -10.69
N GLU A 224 -20.08 -11.59 -11.52
CA GLU A 224 -19.67 -11.22 -12.88
C GLU A 224 -18.79 -9.99 -12.78
N ALA A 225 -17.47 -10.20 -12.78
CA ALA A 225 -16.49 -9.16 -12.50
C ALA A 225 -16.49 -7.99 -13.51
N GLY A 226 -17.03 -8.21 -14.72
CA GLY A 226 -17.05 -7.23 -15.79
C GLY A 226 -15.70 -7.11 -16.51
N ARG A 227 -15.39 -5.91 -17.01
CA ARG A 227 -14.12 -5.59 -17.68
C ARG A 227 -13.05 -5.28 -16.65
N LYS A 228 -11.80 -5.65 -16.97
CA LYS A 228 -10.65 -5.25 -16.17
C LYS A 228 -10.39 -3.76 -16.34
N GLY A 229 -10.05 -3.10 -15.25
CA GLY A 229 -9.55 -1.73 -15.26
C GLY A 229 -8.04 -1.68 -15.46
N ALA A 230 -7.57 -0.52 -15.93
CA ALA A 230 -6.18 -0.33 -16.32
C ALA A 230 -5.21 -0.31 -15.11
N LEU A 231 -4.04 -0.93 -15.27
CA LEU A 231 -2.87 -0.79 -14.37
C LEU A 231 -3.21 -0.91 -12.87
N CYS A 232 -3.81 -2.03 -12.46
CA CYS A 232 -4.39 -2.19 -11.13
C CYS A 232 -3.38 -2.06 -9.98
N HIS A 233 -2.10 -2.34 -10.23
CA HIS A 233 -1.02 -2.16 -9.23
C HIS A 233 -0.77 -0.68 -8.93
N ARG A 234 -0.70 0.15 -9.97
CA ARG A 234 -0.55 1.60 -9.82
C ARG A 234 -1.79 2.24 -9.20
N LEU A 235 -2.95 1.81 -9.67
CA LEU A 235 -4.22 2.27 -9.12
C LEU A 235 -4.30 1.98 -7.62
N GLU A 236 -4.04 0.74 -7.21
CA GLU A 236 -4.03 0.38 -5.79
C GLU A 236 -3.09 1.26 -4.98
N ARG A 237 -1.88 1.53 -5.51
CA ARG A 237 -0.90 2.36 -4.81
C ARG A 237 -1.39 3.79 -4.59
N LEU A 238 -1.99 4.41 -5.62
CA LEU A 238 -2.56 5.76 -5.51
C LEU A 238 -3.71 5.81 -4.49
N VAL A 239 -4.61 4.82 -4.57
CA VAL A 239 -5.73 4.66 -3.63
C VAL A 239 -5.22 4.51 -2.20
N HIS A 240 -4.24 3.65 -1.96
CA HIS A 240 -3.68 3.43 -0.63
C HIS A 240 -3.05 4.68 -0.05
N ILE A 241 -2.30 5.45 -0.85
CA ILE A 241 -1.67 6.69 -0.37
C ILE A 241 -2.73 7.67 0.17
N GLU A 242 -3.83 7.87 -0.55
CA GLU A 242 -4.88 8.80 -0.12
C GLU A 242 -5.74 8.25 1.02
N LEU A 243 -6.22 7.00 0.93
CA LEU A 243 -7.04 6.39 1.99
C LEU A 243 -6.29 6.31 3.31
N PHE A 244 -4.98 6.15 3.26
CA PHE A 244 -4.17 6.12 4.46
C PHE A 244 -4.22 7.45 5.22
N ASP A 245 -4.09 8.56 4.50
CA ASP A 245 -4.16 9.90 5.07
C ASP A 245 -5.57 10.20 5.64
N LEU A 246 -6.61 9.86 4.87
CA LEU A 246 -8.01 10.01 5.28
C LEU A 246 -8.33 9.22 6.56
N ALA A 247 -7.97 7.93 6.59
CA ALA A 247 -8.27 7.05 7.72
C ALA A 247 -7.51 7.47 8.98
N ALA A 248 -6.23 7.79 8.83
CA ALA A 248 -5.38 8.01 9.99
C ALA A 248 -5.60 9.39 10.63
N ARG A 249 -6.00 10.39 9.84
CA ARG A 249 -6.37 11.72 10.35
C ARG A 249 -7.87 11.88 10.61
N ASN A 250 -8.70 10.90 10.23
CA ASN A 250 -10.16 10.96 10.32
C ASN A 250 -10.76 12.23 9.69
N LEU A 251 -10.20 12.66 8.54
CA LEU A 251 -10.62 13.91 7.88
C LEU A 251 -12.11 13.94 7.55
N HIS A 252 -12.70 12.78 7.28
CA HIS A 252 -14.11 12.64 6.96
C HIS A 252 -15.06 13.00 8.13
N LEU A 253 -14.53 13.17 9.34
CA LEU A 253 -15.29 13.63 10.49
C LEU A 253 -15.26 15.16 10.64
N ASP A 254 -14.40 15.86 9.90
CA ASP A 254 -14.38 17.32 9.92
C ASP A 254 -15.63 17.88 9.21
N PRO A 255 -16.38 18.82 9.82
CA PRO A 255 -17.56 19.43 9.20
C PRO A 255 -17.27 20.13 7.86
N ALA A 256 -16.03 20.56 7.62
CA ALA A 256 -15.62 21.20 6.38
C ALA A 256 -15.23 20.20 5.28
N PHE A 257 -15.16 18.89 5.56
CA PHE A 257 -14.80 17.87 4.56
C PHE A 257 -15.90 17.73 3.47
N PRO A 258 -15.55 17.59 2.18
CA PRO A 258 -14.20 17.49 1.59
C PRO A 258 -13.59 18.84 1.13
N GLY A 259 -14.03 19.97 1.71
CA GLY A 259 -13.58 21.33 1.39
C GLY A 259 -12.40 21.80 2.25
N ASP A 260 -12.55 22.97 2.89
CA ASP A 260 -11.49 23.74 3.57
C ASP A 260 -11.04 23.14 4.91
N VAL A 261 -10.69 21.85 4.91
CA VAL A 261 -10.07 21.19 6.05
C VAL A 261 -8.60 21.58 6.11
N ASP A 262 -8.14 22.09 7.25
CA ASP A 262 -6.74 22.47 7.44
C ASP A 262 -5.88 21.20 7.56
N PRO A 263 -4.96 20.95 6.60
CA PRO A 263 -4.17 19.72 6.57
C PRO A 263 -3.18 19.61 7.74
N ASP A 264 -2.79 20.72 8.37
CA ASP A 264 -1.71 20.77 9.36
C ASP A 264 -2.23 20.84 10.81
N LYS A 265 -3.56 20.87 11.02
CA LYS A 265 -4.17 20.92 12.37
C LYS A 265 -4.14 19.59 13.13
N ILE A 266 -3.87 18.48 12.47
CA ILE A 266 -4.01 17.14 13.05
C ILE A 266 -2.62 16.59 13.38
N ASP A 267 -2.39 16.29 14.67
CA ASP A 267 -1.08 15.89 15.20
C ASP A 267 -0.58 14.56 14.61
N ASP A 268 0.57 14.61 13.94
CA ASP A 268 1.32 13.48 13.37
C ASP A 268 1.79 12.45 14.42
N SER A 269 1.80 12.79 15.71
CA SER A 269 2.42 11.95 16.74
C SER A 269 1.62 10.68 17.11
N ASP A 270 0.28 10.76 17.13
CA ASP A 270 -0.61 9.62 17.43
C ASP A 270 -0.73 8.64 16.24
N PHE A 271 -0.50 9.16 15.03
CA PHE A 271 -0.56 8.44 13.75
C PHE A 271 0.46 7.29 13.61
N PHE A 272 1.70 7.47 14.09
CA PHE A 272 2.77 6.45 13.94
C PHE A 272 2.61 5.24 14.86
N ASN A 273 1.84 5.36 15.95
CA ASN A 273 1.68 4.29 16.94
C ASN A 273 0.51 3.36 16.62
N ARG A 274 -0.59 3.87 16.06
CA ARG A 274 -1.82 3.07 15.82
C ARG A 274 -1.67 2.05 14.70
N SER A 275 -0.68 2.23 13.84
CA SER A 275 -0.61 1.65 12.50
C SER A 275 0.46 0.55 12.35
N ARG A 276 1.12 0.16 13.47
CA ARG A 276 2.14 -0.91 13.55
C ARG A 276 1.60 -2.27 14.03
N LYS A 277 0.29 -2.41 14.25
CA LYS A 277 -0.27 -3.65 14.78
C LYS A 277 -0.14 -4.77 13.74
N THR A 278 0.47 -5.88 14.13
CA THR A 278 0.52 -7.11 13.34
C THR A 278 -0.82 -7.82 13.40
N CYS A 279 -1.19 -8.44 12.29
CA CYS A 279 -2.36 -9.31 12.22
C CYS A 279 -2.20 -10.51 13.15
N ILE A 280 -3.24 -10.84 13.89
CA ILE A 280 -3.24 -12.00 14.79
C ILE A 280 -3.21 -13.31 13.98
N ASP A 281 -3.87 -13.35 12.83
CA ASP A 281 -3.97 -14.57 12.01
C ASP A 281 -2.69 -14.87 11.22
N CYS A 282 -2.10 -13.85 10.59
CA CYS A 282 -0.98 -14.05 9.66
C CYS A 282 0.35 -13.47 10.14
N GLY A 283 0.37 -12.74 11.26
CA GLY A 283 1.58 -12.12 11.83
C GLY A 283 2.15 -10.94 11.04
N ARG A 284 1.54 -10.54 9.92
CA ARG A 284 2.01 -9.44 9.06
C ARG A 284 1.33 -8.12 9.39
N VAL A 285 1.99 -7.01 9.06
CA VAL A 285 1.36 -5.68 9.06
C VAL A 285 0.63 -5.50 7.74
N HIS A 286 -0.69 -5.37 7.79
CA HIS A 286 -1.51 -5.11 6.61
C HIS A 286 -1.51 -3.61 6.30
N LYS A 287 -0.81 -3.20 5.24
CA LYS A 287 -0.83 -1.82 4.74
C LYS A 287 -2.13 -1.51 3.99
N GLU A 288 -2.84 -2.56 3.61
CA GLU A 288 -4.04 -2.53 2.79
C GLU A 288 -5.35 -2.53 3.61
N ILE A 289 -5.26 -2.46 4.95
CA ILE A 289 -6.41 -2.38 5.85
C ILE A 289 -6.45 -0.97 6.45
N PHE A 290 -7.55 -0.27 6.21
CA PHE A 290 -7.80 1.10 6.65
C PHE A 290 -8.84 1.07 7.77
N SER A 291 -8.57 1.79 8.86
CA SER A 291 -9.47 1.87 10.02
C SER A 291 -10.03 3.28 10.11
N PHE A 292 -11.32 3.44 9.84
CA PHE A 292 -12.01 4.72 9.93
C PHE A 292 -12.83 4.75 11.21
N ALA A 293 -12.80 5.87 11.94
CA ALA A 293 -13.80 6.12 12.95
C ALA A 293 -15.19 6.26 12.29
N ARG A 294 -16.19 5.56 12.83
CA ARG A 294 -17.58 5.63 12.33
C ARG A 294 -18.15 7.01 12.64
N ALA A 295 -18.69 7.65 11.60
CA ALA A 295 -19.41 8.90 11.78
C ALA A 295 -20.68 8.65 12.61
N GLN A 296 -20.86 9.40 13.69
CA GLN A 296 -22.00 9.23 14.60
C GLN A 296 -23.28 9.90 14.05
N ASP A 297 -23.07 10.90 13.20
CA ASP A 297 -24.04 11.80 12.61
C ASP A 297 -23.54 12.33 11.25
N GLY A 298 -24.34 13.17 10.60
CA GLY A 298 -24.00 13.75 9.31
C GLY A 298 -24.14 12.80 8.11
N PRO A 299 -23.70 13.25 6.92
CA PRO A 299 -23.91 12.52 5.66
C PRO A 299 -23.11 11.23 5.55
N TYR A 300 -22.00 11.10 6.29
CA TYR A 300 -21.08 9.96 6.22
C TYR A 300 -21.47 8.78 7.12
N LYS A 301 -22.47 8.95 8.00
CA LYS A 301 -22.93 7.90 8.93
C LYS A 301 -23.29 6.61 8.19
N ARG A 302 -22.53 5.53 8.46
CA ARG A 302 -22.70 4.19 7.84
C ARG A 302 -22.55 4.20 6.31
N LYS A 303 -21.89 5.22 5.76
CA LYS A 303 -21.64 5.40 4.34
C LYS A 303 -20.16 5.62 4.06
N GLU A 304 -19.29 5.13 4.94
CA GLU A 304 -17.85 5.28 4.81
C GLU A 304 -17.32 4.61 3.52
N TRP A 305 -17.93 3.48 3.13
CA TRP A 305 -17.65 2.88 1.82
C TRP A 305 -18.08 3.79 0.66
N ASP A 306 -19.37 4.15 0.60
CA ASP A 306 -19.96 4.83 -0.55
C ASP A 306 -19.48 6.26 -0.76
N LEU A 307 -19.15 6.97 0.33
CA LEU A 307 -18.86 8.41 0.29
C LEU A 307 -17.40 8.76 0.55
N ILE A 308 -16.56 7.78 0.94
CA ILE A 308 -15.14 8.01 1.20
C ILE A 308 -14.30 7.06 0.36
N VAL A 309 -14.42 5.76 0.58
CA VAL A 309 -13.51 4.78 -0.02
C VAL A 309 -13.75 4.62 -1.52
N LYS A 310 -15.01 4.40 -1.91
CA LYS A 310 -15.40 4.19 -3.31
C LYS A 310 -15.09 5.40 -4.20
N PRO A 311 -15.41 6.66 -3.81
CA PRO A 311 -15.04 7.84 -4.60
C PRO A 311 -13.53 7.99 -4.81
N VAL A 312 -12.70 7.62 -3.82
CA VAL A 312 -11.24 7.64 -3.97
C VAL A 312 -10.79 6.60 -5.01
N ILE A 313 -11.36 5.38 -4.98
CA ILE A 313 -11.08 4.33 -5.97
C ILE A 313 -11.48 4.79 -7.37
N GLU A 314 -12.69 5.32 -7.53
CA GLU A 314 -13.22 5.77 -8.83
C GLU A 314 -12.45 6.96 -9.42
N LYS A 315 -12.06 7.90 -8.56
CA LYS A 315 -11.20 9.04 -8.94
C LYS A 315 -9.88 8.52 -9.50
N TRP A 316 -9.12 7.73 -8.72
CA TRP A 316 -7.83 7.24 -9.21
C TRP A 316 -7.96 6.27 -10.38
N GLY A 317 -9.05 5.51 -10.44
CA GLY A 317 -9.36 4.64 -11.58
C GLY A 317 -9.49 5.46 -12.87
N SER A 318 -10.25 6.55 -12.80
CA SER A 318 -10.40 7.51 -13.90
C SER A 318 -9.07 8.14 -14.31
N PHE A 319 -8.24 8.55 -13.34
CA PHE A 319 -6.90 9.09 -13.61
C PHE A 319 -6.03 8.11 -14.39
N VAL A 320 -5.93 6.86 -13.91
CA VAL A 320 -5.10 5.83 -14.52
C VAL A 320 -5.60 5.48 -15.92
N GLU A 321 -6.92 5.35 -16.10
CA GLU A 321 -7.50 5.08 -17.41
C GLU A 321 -7.27 6.21 -18.41
N GLN A 322 -7.23 7.46 -17.96
CA GLN A 322 -7.08 8.62 -18.86
C GLN A 322 -5.61 8.95 -19.16
N PHE A 323 -4.72 8.89 -18.16
CA PHE A 323 -3.43 9.59 -18.25
C PHE A 323 -2.18 8.73 -18.08
N VAL A 324 -2.28 7.45 -17.75
CA VAL A 324 -1.11 6.59 -17.51
C VAL A 324 -0.97 5.51 -18.57
#